data_AF-A0AAV6TWE0-F1
#
_entry.id   AF-A0AAV6TWE0-F1
#
_cell.length_a   1.000
_cell.length_b   1.000
_cell.length_c   1.000
_cell.angle_alpha   90.00
_cell.angle_beta   90.00
_cell.angle_gamma   90.00
#
_symmetry.space_group_name_H-M   'P 1'
#
loop_
_entity.id
_entity.type
_entity.pdbx_description
1 polymer ?
#
loop_
_entity_poly.entity_id
_entity_poly.type
_entity_poly.pdbx_seq_one_letter_code
_entity_poly.pdbx_strand_id
1 'polypeptide(L)'
;MRKFQKTIEDKYKVKFNNYWEFHKWSVEHLTEFWSEIWDYSGLVYSKKFEKIVDVDAKLSDLPVWFEGAKLNFAENVLKFRDDRVALIVSG
;
A
#
# COMPACT_ATOMS: atom_id res chain seq x y z
N MET A 1 8.22 -2.59 8.45
CA MET A 1 8.95 -1.49 7.78
C MET A 1 10.33 -1.88 7.24
N ARG A 2 11.31 -2.31 8.05
CA ARG A 2 12.65 -2.68 7.50
C ARG A 2 12.64 -3.72 6.37
N LYS A 3 11.81 -4.77 6.46
CA LYS A 3 11.68 -5.77 5.39
C LYS A 3 11.15 -5.15 4.09
N PHE A 4 10.10 -4.33 4.19
CA PHE A 4 9.53 -3.61 3.05
C PHE A 4 10.53 -2.62 2.42
N GLN A 5 11.21 -1.83 3.25
CA GLN A 5 12.25 -0.91 2.79
C GLN A 5 13.33 -1.66 2.01
N LYS A 6 13.79 -2.81 2.52
CA LYS A 6 14.79 -3.64 1.83
C LYS A 6 14.28 -4.17 0.49
N THR A 7 13.01 -4.58 0.40
CA THR A 7 12.40 -4.98 -0.88
C THR A 7 12.48 -3.85 -1.91
N ILE A 8 12.22 -2.61 -1.50
CA ILE A 8 12.33 -1.43 -2.36
C ILE A 8 13.78 -1.17 -2.77
N GLU A 9 14.72 -1.20 -1.81
CA GLU A 9 16.16 -1.05 -2.07
C GLU A 9 16.65 -2.06 -3.12
N ASP A 10 16.27 -3.32 -2.96
CA ASP A 10 16.66 -4.40 -3.86
C ASP A 10 16.05 -4.25 -5.27
N LYS A 11 14.78 -3.82 -5.34
CA LYS A 11 14.01 -3.67 -6.60
C LYS A 11 14.43 -2.44 -7.40
N TYR A 12 14.53 -1.29 -6.74
CA TYR A 12 14.82 0.00 -7.39
C TYR A 12 16.31 0.37 -7.37
N LYS A 13 17.17 -0.49 -6.81
CA LYS A 13 18.63 -0.26 -6.70
C LYS A 13 18.97 1.04 -5.97
N VAL A 14 18.19 1.36 -4.96
CA VAL A 14 18.36 2.51 -4.06
C VAL A 14 18.83 2.03 -2.69
N LYS A 15 19.38 2.93 -1.88
CA LYS A 15 19.78 2.63 -0.50
C LYS A 15 19.35 3.79 0.39
N PHE A 16 18.64 3.49 1.48
CA PHE A 16 18.21 4.51 2.43
C PHE A 16 18.97 4.33 3.75
N ASN A 17 19.72 5.36 4.14
CA ASN A 17 20.51 5.34 5.37
C ASN A 17 19.65 5.58 6.61
N ASN A 18 18.49 6.21 6.43
CA ASN A 18 17.56 6.54 7.51
C ASN A 18 16.12 6.59 6.98
N TYR A 19 15.17 6.72 7.92
CA TYR A 19 13.74 6.80 7.62
C TYR A 19 13.39 8.00 6.72
N TRP A 20 14.07 9.14 6.90
CA TRP A 20 13.77 10.37 6.15
C TRP A 20 14.12 10.25 4.67
N GLU A 21 15.19 9.56 4.34
CA GLU A 21 15.54 9.24 2.94
C GLU A 21 14.49 8.33 2.30
N PHE A 22 14.03 7.31 3.03
CA PHE A 22 12.95 6.44 2.57
C PHE A 22 11.62 7.19 2.41
N HIS A 23 11.28 8.03 3.38
CA HIS A 23 10.09 8.88 3.32
C HIS A 23 10.16 9.84 2.12
N LYS A 24 11.30 10.50 1.91
CA LYS A 24 11.51 11.39 0.76
C LYS A 24 11.27 10.63 -0.55
N TRP A 25 11.86 9.44 -0.69
CA TRP A 25 11.63 8.59 -1.86
C TRP A 25 10.15 8.20 -2.03
N SER A 26 9.43 7.87 -0.95
CA SER A 26 8.00 7.52 -1.02
C SER A 26 7.10 8.65 -1.52
N VAL A 27 7.52 9.90 -1.31
CA VAL A 27 6.80 11.09 -1.78
C VAL A 27 7.20 11.44 -3.21
N GLU A 28 8.49 11.34 -3.55
CA GLU A 28 9.00 11.62 -4.90
C GLU A 28 8.60 10.54 -5.93
N HIS A 29 8.44 9.29 -5.49
CA HIS A 29 8.06 8.14 -6.31
C HIS A 29 6.71 7.57 -5.85
N LEU A 30 5.69 8.44 -5.85
CA LEU A 30 4.40 8.15 -5.23
C LEU A 30 3.70 6.93 -5.84
N THR A 31 3.66 6.83 -7.17
CA THR A 31 2.98 5.73 -7.87
C THR A 31 3.71 4.41 -7.69
N GLU A 32 5.04 4.41 -7.75
CA GLU A 32 5.86 3.24 -7.46
C GLU A 32 5.66 2.78 -6.03
N PHE A 33 5.78 3.69 -5.06
CA PHE A 33 5.64 3.37 -3.63
C PHE A 33 4.29 2.71 -3.33
N TRP A 34 3.19 3.29 -3.81
CA TRP A 34 1.86 2.75 -3.55
C TRP A 34 1.56 1.46 -4.32
N SER A 35 2.19 1.25 -5.48
CA SER A 35 2.18 -0.05 -6.15
C SER A 35 2.89 -1.12 -5.32
N GLU A 36 4.05 -0.81 -4.74
CA GLU A 36 4.75 -1.75 -3.86
C GLU A 36 3.95 -2.03 -2.58
N ILE A 37 3.28 -1.02 -2.01
CA ILE A 37 2.39 -1.23 -0.85
C ILE A 37 1.25 -2.18 -1.20
N TRP A 38 0.64 -2.03 -2.38
CA TRP A 38 -0.43 -2.93 -2.83
C TRP A 38 0.04 -4.38 -2.86
N ASP A 39 1.20 -4.64 -3.47
CA ASP A 39 1.74 -5.99 -3.60
C ASP A 39 2.26 -6.53 -2.24
N TYR A 40 2.90 -5.70 -1.42
CA TYR A 40 3.43 -6.08 -0.11
C TYR A 40 2.34 -6.38 0.94
N SER A 41 1.21 -5.69 0.87
CA SER A 41 0.13 -5.80 1.86
C SER A 41 -0.62 -7.13 1.79
N GLY A 42 -0.47 -7.89 0.70
CA GLY A 42 -1.18 -9.16 0.50
C GLY A 42 -2.70 -8.95 0.54
N LEU A 43 -3.17 -7.91 -0.16
CA LEU A 43 -4.59 -7.59 -0.29
C LEU A 43 -5.31 -8.66 -1.10
N VAL A 44 -6.52 -8.99 -0.68
CA VAL A 44 -7.48 -9.78 -1.45
C VAL A 44 -8.30 -8.81 -2.30
N TYR A 45 -8.35 -9.04 -3.61
CA TYR A 45 -9.05 -8.17 -4.56
C TYR A 45 -9.60 -9.01 -5.72
N SER A 46 -10.70 -8.54 -6.31
CA SER A 46 -11.32 -9.17 -7.49
C SER A 46 -10.86 -8.53 -8.80
N LYS A 47 -10.37 -7.30 -8.77
CA LYS A 47 -9.75 -6.62 -9.91
C LYS A 47 -8.59 -5.75 -9.45
N LYS A 48 -7.41 -5.90 -10.09
CA LYS A 48 -6.24 -5.04 -9.85
C LYS A 48 -6.49 -3.63 -10.42
N PHE A 49 -5.89 -2.61 -9.83
CA PHE A 49 -5.92 -1.24 -10.35
C PHE A 49 -5.29 -1.16 -11.75
N GLU A 50 -5.70 -0.17 -12.52
CA GLU A 50 -5.13 0.21 -13.81
C GLU A 50 -4.17 1.40 -13.65
N LYS A 51 -4.50 2.33 -12.76
CA LYS A 51 -3.68 3.49 -12.41
C LYS A 51 -3.70 3.71 -10.90
N ILE A 52 -2.54 4.02 -10.28
CA ILE A 52 -2.45 4.26 -8.84
C ILE A 52 -3.12 5.59 -8.47
N VAL A 53 -2.71 6.68 -9.12
CA VAL A 53 -3.26 8.01 -8.91
C VAL A 53 -2.80 8.87 -10.08
N ASP A 54 -3.56 9.92 -10.40
CA ASP A 54 -3.09 10.97 -11.29
C ASP A 54 -2.23 11.97 -10.54
N VAL A 55 -0.92 11.97 -10.77
CA VAL A 55 0.04 12.81 -10.03
C VAL A 55 -0.06 14.30 -10.40
N ASP A 56 -0.61 14.60 -11.58
CA ASP A 56 -0.79 15.98 -12.07
C ASP A 56 -2.15 16.58 -11.66
N ALA A 57 -3.06 15.76 -11.12
CA ALA A 57 -4.38 16.21 -10.70
C ALA A 57 -4.27 17.09 -9.44
N LYS A 58 -5.09 18.15 -9.39
CA LYS A 58 -5.13 19.01 -8.21
C LYS A 58 -5.83 18.29 -7.09
N LEU A 59 -5.41 18.56 -5.85
CA LEU A 59 -6.07 18.01 -4.66
C LEU A 59 -7.55 18.43 -4.57
N SER A 60 -7.90 19.61 -5.10
CA SER A 60 -9.29 20.09 -5.21
C SER A 60 -10.19 19.17 -6.01
N ASP A 61 -9.60 18.40 -6.93
CA ASP A 61 -10.32 17.55 -7.87
C ASP A 61 -10.50 16.14 -7.31
N LEU A 62 -10.06 15.90 -6.06
CA LEU A 62 -10.14 14.63 -5.33
C LEU A 62 -9.64 13.47 -6.20
N PRO A 63 -8.33 13.41 -6.48
CA PRO A 63 -7.77 12.44 -7.42
C PRO A 63 -8.14 11.02 -6.99
N VAL A 64 -8.58 10.23 -7.97
CA VAL A 64 -9.00 8.84 -7.75
C VAL A 64 -7.76 7.99 -7.48
N TRP A 65 -7.78 7.30 -6.35
CA TRP A 65 -6.74 6.34 -5.97
C TRP A 65 -7.14 4.93 -6.39
N PHE A 66 -6.15 4.16 -6.87
CA PHE A 66 -6.30 2.79 -7.34
C PHE A 66 -7.43 2.63 -8.36
N GLU A 67 -7.44 3.52 -9.37
CA GLU A 67 -8.46 3.55 -10.40
C GLU A 67 -8.63 2.18 -11.06
N GLY A 68 -9.88 1.75 -11.21
CA GLY A 68 -10.24 0.45 -11.78
C GLY A 68 -10.15 -0.74 -10.81
N ALA A 69 -9.55 -0.58 -9.62
CA ALA A 69 -9.50 -1.66 -8.64
C ALA A 69 -10.88 -2.01 -8.06
N LYS A 70 -11.07 -3.28 -7.73
CA LYS A 70 -12.24 -3.75 -6.98
C LYS A 70 -11.79 -4.67 -5.85
N LEU A 71 -12.17 -4.32 -4.63
CA LEU A 71 -11.90 -5.10 -3.41
C LEU A 71 -13.03 -4.92 -2.41
N ASN A 72 -13.07 -5.79 -1.40
CA ASN A 72 -13.96 -5.64 -0.27
C ASN A 72 -13.14 -5.45 1.02
N PHE A 73 -13.50 -4.43 1.81
CA PHE A 73 -12.78 -4.11 3.04
C PHE A 73 -12.95 -5.20 4.11
N ALA A 74 -14.17 -5.67 4.33
CA ALA A 74 -14.47 -6.72 5.31
C ALA A 74 -13.76 -8.04 4.97
N GLU A 75 -13.69 -8.40 3.68
CA GLU A 75 -12.93 -9.55 3.19
C GLU A 75 -11.45 -9.45 3.59
N ASN A 76 -10.84 -8.28 3.45
CA ASN A 76 -9.43 -8.08 3.78
C ASN A 76 -9.15 -8.11 5.28
N VAL A 77 -10.04 -7.53 6.09
CA VAL A 77 -9.88 -7.46 7.56
C VAL A 77 -10.25 -8.80 8.23
N LEU A 78 -11.23 -9.53 7.67
CA LEU A 78 -11.73 -10.81 8.21
C LEU A 78 -11.24 -12.03 7.40
N LYS A 79 -10.12 -11.91 6.68
CA LYS A 79 -9.60 -12.99 5.81
C LYS A 79 -9.16 -14.24 6.55
N PHE A 80 -8.80 -14.11 7.83
CA PHE A 80 -8.39 -15.25 8.66
C PHE A 80 -9.62 -15.95 9.23
N ARG A 81 -9.80 -17.22 8.88
CA ARG A 81 -10.89 -18.09 9.32
C ARG A 81 -10.35 -19.22 10.21
N ASP A 82 -9.44 -18.86 11.10
CA ASP A 82 -8.80 -19.75 12.07
C ASP A 82 -9.12 -19.32 13.51
N ASP A 83 -8.60 -20.04 14.51
CA ASP A 83 -8.91 -19.81 15.93
C ASP A 83 -8.18 -18.60 16.55
N ARG A 84 -7.63 -17.70 15.72
CA ARG A 84 -6.91 -16.51 16.21
C ARG A 84 -7.90 -15.49 16.74
N VAL A 85 -7.62 -14.95 17.91
CA VAL A 85 -8.47 -13.93 18.54
C VAL A 85 -8.51 -12.67 17.65
N ALA A 86 -9.70 -12.33 17.17
CA ALA A 86 -9.94 -11.13 16.35
C ALA A 86 -10.37 -9.90 17.17
N LEU A 87 -11.06 -10.11 18.29
CA LEU A 87 -11.59 -9.05 19.15
C LEU A 87 -11.49 -9.47 20.62
N ILE A 88 -10.97 -8.59 21.47
CA ILE A 88 -11.02 -8.73 22.94
C ILE A 88 -12.00 -7.69 23.43
N VAL A 89 -13.10 -8.13 24.04
CA VAL A 89 -14.11 -7.24 24.65
C VAL A 89 -13.95 -7.33 26.16
N SER A 90 -13.66 -6.19 26.79
CA SER A 90 -13.61 -6.04 28.25
C SER A 90 -14.69 -5.06 28.68
N GLY A 91 -15.53 -5.48 29.62
CA GLY A 91 -16.52 -4.63 30.29
C GLY A 91 -15.96 -3.86 31.47
#